data_AF-A0A4V3IMZ2-F1
#
_entry.id   AF-A0A4V3IMZ2-F1
#
_cell.length_a   1.000
_cell.length_b   1.000
_cell.length_c   1.000
_cell.angle_alpha   90.00
_cell.angle_beta   90.00
_cell.angle_gamma   90.00
#
_symmetry.space_group_name_H-M   'P 1'
#
loop_
_entity.id
_entity.type
_entity.pdbx_description
1 polymer ?
#
loop_
_entity_poly.entity_id
_entity_poly.type
_entity_poly.pdbx_seq_one_letter_code
_entity_poly.pdbx_strand_id
1 'polypeptide(L)'
;MHGGSIKIANATAADLQNRCKAHSTRSGEQCKKAAIRGGTVCKTHGGSAGHVAKKARERLLELAEPAVMQLNRILSAQGTSDSDRLRAVQMVLDRTGLGPGVNVEVEVKPWEITMQHVFTQGTGVQINRAVPEDLVKEMGELPAYTTTDATFLNVEDAEVVEDEDDIPRIIPGKLLGEKAHVRGSAEPPRRKQ
;
A
#
# COMPACT_ATOMS: atom_id res chain seq x y z
N MET A 1 18.85 -59.18 -22.33
CA MET A 1 17.61 -59.32 -21.56
C MET A 1 17.88 -58.85 -20.13
N HIS A 2 17.45 -57.65 -19.76
CA HIS A 2 17.60 -57.15 -18.38
C HIS A 2 16.24 -56.73 -17.87
N GLY A 3 15.50 -57.73 -17.37
CA GLY A 3 14.25 -57.51 -16.65
C GLY A 3 14.55 -56.95 -15.27
N GLY A 4 14.51 -55.62 -15.14
CA GLY A 4 14.52 -54.93 -13.86
C GLY A 4 13.16 -55.05 -13.20
N SER A 5 13.04 -55.96 -12.23
CA SER A 5 11.85 -56.08 -11.39
C SER A 5 11.59 -54.76 -10.65
N ILE A 6 10.45 -54.11 -10.95
CA ILE A 6 9.95 -52.98 -10.16
C ILE A 6 9.57 -53.53 -8.79
N LYS A 7 10.46 -53.38 -7.82
CA LYS A 7 10.16 -53.67 -6.40
C LYS A 7 9.07 -52.71 -5.97
N ILE A 8 7.88 -53.23 -5.69
CA ILE A 8 6.80 -52.48 -5.04
C ILE A 8 7.29 -52.19 -3.62
N ALA A 9 7.85 -51.00 -3.40
CA ALA A 9 8.34 -50.59 -2.10
C ALA A 9 7.16 -50.37 -1.16
N ASN A 10 7.21 -51.00 0.02
CA ASN A 10 6.31 -50.66 1.14
C ASN A 10 6.51 -49.19 1.52
N ALA A 11 5.41 -48.45 1.71
CA ALA A 11 5.42 -47.01 1.98
C ALA A 11 6.22 -46.67 3.25
N THR A 12 7.05 -45.63 3.17
CA THR A 12 7.86 -45.15 4.31
C THR A 12 7.00 -44.38 5.33
N ALA A 13 7.48 -44.22 6.57
CA ALA A 13 6.76 -43.42 7.58
C ALA A 13 6.52 -41.96 7.15
N ALA A 14 7.45 -41.38 6.38
CA ALA A 14 7.30 -40.04 5.80
C ALA A 14 6.23 -40.01 4.69
N ASP A 15 6.14 -41.06 3.87
CA ASP A 15 5.06 -41.19 2.88
C ASP A 15 3.70 -41.26 3.55
N LEU A 16 3.58 -41.97 4.67
CA LEU A 16 2.34 -42.05 5.46
C LEU A 16 1.94 -40.70 6.06
N GLN A 17 2.91 -39.88 6.49
CA GLN A 17 2.63 -38.56 7.08
C GLN A 17 2.09 -37.55 6.09
N ASN A 18 2.50 -37.60 4.82
CA ASN A 18 2.03 -36.66 3.80
C ASN A 18 0.86 -37.22 2.97
N ARG A 19 0.11 -38.19 3.47
CA ARG A 19 -1.08 -38.71 2.78
C ARG A 19 -2.27 -37.79 2.93
N CYS A 20 -3.08 -37.75 1.89
CA CYS A 20 -4.40 -37.15 1.91
C CYS A 20 -5.27 -37.80 3.00
N LYS A 21 -5.86 -36.97 3.86
CA LYS A 21 -6.74 -37.41 4.95
C LYS A 21 -8.17 -37.75 4.49
N ALA A 22 -8.53 -37.46 3.24
CA ALA A 22 -9.85 -37.80 2.71
C ALA A 22 -9.97 -39.31 2.45
N HIS A 23 -11.19 -39.83 2.53
CA HIS A 23 -11.52 -41.23 2.23
C HIS A 23 -12.08 -41.39 0.82
N SER A 24 -11.84 -42.54 0.20
CA SER A 24 -12.48 -42.90 -1.07
C SER A 24 -13.97 -43.13 -0.86
N THR A 25 -14.80 -42.48 -1.66
CA THR A 25 -16.26 -42.70 -1.62
C THR A 25 -16.66 -44.11 -2.11
N ARG A 26 -15.80 -44.79 -2.88
CA ARG A 26 -16.07 -46.12 -3.42
C ARG A 26 -15.61 -47.25 -2.50
N SER A 27 -14.47 -47.10 -1.83
CA SER A 27 -13.90 -48.17 -0.98
C SER A 27 -13.92 -47.86 0.52
N GLY A 28 -14.22 -46.63 0.94
CA GLY A 28 -14.12 -46.18 2.33
C GLY A 28 -12.69 -46.05 2.87
N GLU A 29 -11.68 -46.60 2.18
CA GLU A 29 -10.28 -46.50 2.58
C GLU A 29 -9.75 -45.07 2.45
N GLN A 30 -8.78 -44.71 3.31
CA GLN A 30 -8.07 -43.44 3.20
C GLN A 30 -7.39 -43.31 1.83
N CYS A 31 -7.45 -42.12 1.24
CA CYS A 31 -6.81 -41.82 -0.03
C CYS A 31 -5.31 -42.15 0.00
N LYS A 32 -4.83 -42.84 -1.04
CA LYS A 32 -3.42 -43.22 -1.20
C LYS A 32 -2.56 -42.11 -1.82
N LYS A 33 -3.17 -41.00 -2.28
CA LYS A 33 -2.46 -39.86 -2.86
C LYS A 33 -1.82 -38.99 -1.79
N ALA A 34 -0.71 -38.33 -2.15
CA ALA A 34 -0.09 -37.31 -1.32
C ALA A 34 -0.98 -36.07 -1.18
N ALA A 35 -1.00 -35.48 0.02
CA ALA A 35 -1.59 -34.18 0.27
C ALA A 35 -0.80 -33.07 -0.46
N ILE A 36 -1.46 -31.95 -0.73
CA ILE A 36 -0.75 -30.77 -1.24
C ILE A 36 0.19 -30.21 -0.16
N ARG A 37 1.28 -29.57 -0.57
CA ARG A 37 2.18 -28.90 0.38
C ARG A 37 1.41 -27.83 1.17
N GLY A 38 1.54 -27.85 2.49
CA GLY A 38 0.82 -26.94 3.38
C GLY A 38 -0.68 -27.23 3.54
N GLY A 39 -1.17 -28.40 3.09
CA GLY A 39 -2.56 -28.82 3.25
C GLY A 39 -2.70 -30.27 3.68
N THR A 40 -3.95 -30.71 3.90
CA THR A 40 -4.27 -32.05 4.43
C THR A 40 -4.87 -32.99 3.40
N VAL A 41 -5.22 -32.49 2.22
CA VAL A 41 -5.89 -33.24 1.15
C VAL A 41 -5.12 -33.13 -0.16
N CYS A 42 -5.27 -34.13 -1.03
CA CYS A 42 -4.67 -34.12 -2.36
C CYS A 42 -5.44 -33.20 -3.31
N LYS A 43 -4.85 -32.91 -4.47
CA LYS A 43 -5.48 -32.08 -5.52
C LYS A 43 -6.89 -32.57 -5.89
N THR A 44 -7.11 -33.88 -5.94
CA THR A 44 -8.41 -34.47 -6.34
C THR A 44 -9.45 -34.53 -5.24
N HIS A 45 -9.05 -34.42 -3.96
CA HIS A 45 -9.97 -34.36 -2.82
C HIS A 45 -10.10 -32.93 -2.27
N GLY A 46 -9.98 -31.93 -3.13
CA GLY A 46 -10.24 -30.53 -2.79
C GLY A 46 -8.99 -29.68 -2.52
N GLY A 47 -7.77 -30.23 -2.57
CA GLY A 47 -6.54 -29.45 -2.37
C GLY A 47 -6.34 -28.34 -3.41
N SER A 48 -6.93 -28.48 -4.60
CA SER A 48 -6.89 -27.45 -5.66
C SER A 48 -8.11 -26.52 -5.66
N ALA A 49 -8.97 -26.59 -4.64
CA ALA A 49 -10.16 -25.74 -4.58
C ALA A 49 -9.79 -24.26 -4.38
N GLY A 50 -10.56 -23.36 -5.01
CA GLY A 50 -10.29 -21.93 -4.98
C GLY A 50 -10.25 -21.32 -3.57
N HIS A 51 -11.10 -21.80 -2.65
CA HIS A 51 -11.10 -21.35 -1.25
C HIS A 51 -9.85 -21.78 -0.48
N VAL A 52 -9.26 -22.95 -0.80
CA VAL A 52 -7.99 -23.40 -0.22
C VAL A 52 -6.85 -22.47 -0.66
N ALA A 53 -6.81 -22.13 -1.95
CA ALA A 53 -5.83 -21.17 -2.48
C ALA A 53 -6.02 -19.77 -1.91
N LYS A 54 -7.27 -19.28 -1.80
CA LYS A 54 -7.59 -18.00 -1.16
C LYS A 54 -7.10 -17.97 0.28
N LYS A 55 -7.38 -19.02 1.07
CA LYS A 55 -6.94 -19.09 2.47
C LYS A 55 -5.42 -19.19 2.60
N ALA A 56 -4.74 -19.85 1.67
CA ALA A 56 -3.28 -19.86 1.63
C ALA A 56 -2.71 -18.46 1.37
N ARG A 57 -3.33 -17.66 0.47
CA ARG A 57 -2.94 -16.26 0.26
C ARG A 57 -3.17 -15.40 1.49
N GLU A 58 -4.29 -15.56 2.18
CA GLU A 58 -4.56 -14.85 3.44
C GLU A 58 -3.45 -15.11 4.47
N ARG A 59 -3.03 -16.37 4.66
CA ARG A 59 -1.89 -16.70 5.55
C ARG A 59 -0.58 -16.06 5.11
N LEU A 60 -0.32 -15.96 3.81
CA LEU A 60 0.88 -15.29 3.31
C LEU A 60 0.83 -13.77 3.56
N LEU A 61 -0.35 -13.16 3.49
CA LEU A 61 -0.54 -11.74 3.82
C LEU A 61 -0.40 -11.49 5.32
N GLU A 62 -0.93 -12.37 6.17
CA GLU A 62 -0.74 -12.34 7.62
C GLU A 62 0.75 -12.39 8.02
N LEU A 63 1.61 -13.01 7.19
CA LEU A 63 3.06 -13.04 7.42
C LEU A 63 3.80 -11.75 7.01
N ALA A 64 3.13 -10.78 6.37
CA ALA A 64 3.78 -9.57 5.90
C ALA A 64 4.31 -8.70 7.06
N GLU A 65 3.50 -8.47 8.08
CA GLU A 65 3.86 -7.69 9.27
C GLU A 65 5.04 -8.30 10.06
N PRO A 66 4.99 -9.59 10.48
CA PRO A 66 6.12 -10.19 11.20
C PRO A 66 7.39 -10.27 10.32
N ALA A 67 7.26 -10.37 8.99
CA ALA A 67 8.41 -10.31 8.10
C ALA A 67 9.09 -8.92 8.11
N VAL A 68 8.33 -7.83 8.14
CA VAL A 68 8.87 -6.46 8.28
C VAL A 68 9.55 -6.28 9.64
N MET A 69 8.96 -6.81 10.72
CA MET A 69 9.61 -6.79 12.04
C MET A 69 10.94 -7.54 12.05
N GLN A 70 10.99 -8.72 11.42
CA GLN A 70 12.22 -9.49 11.27
C GLN A 70 13.26 -8.73 10.46
N LEU A 71 12.85 -8.02 9.40
CA LEU A 71 13.73 -7.18 8.60
C LEU A 71 14.35 -6.06 9.44
N ASN A 72 13.55 -5.37 10.26
CA ASN A 72 14.05 -4.33 11.17
C ASN A 72 15.06 -4.90 12.19
N ARG A 73 14.82 -6.12 12.68
CA ARG A 73 15.76 -6.83 13.56
C ARG A 73 17.11 -7.10 12.87
N ILE A 74 17.10 -7.53 11.61
CA ILE A 74 18.33 -7.75 10.81
C ILE A 74 19.11 -6.45 10.64
N LEU A 75 18.41 -5.33 10.42
CA LEU A 75 19.00 -4.00 10.27
C LEU A 75 19.65 -3.48 11.56
N SER A 76 18.99 -3.71 12.70
CA SER A 76 19.45 -3.20 14.01
C SER A 76 20.46 -4.11 14.71
N ALA A 77 20.55 -5.39 14.34
CA ALA A 77 21.47 -6.34 14.96
C ALA A 77 22.93 -6.04 14.57
N GLN A 78 23.86 -6.00 15.53
CA GLN A 78 25.28 -5.73 15.28
C GLN A 78 26.10 -6.97 14.85
N GLY A 79 25.48 -8.15 14.74
CA GLY A 79 26.15 -9.42 14.40
C GLY A 79 25.79 -10.00 13.02
N THR A 80 24.98 -9.31 12.23
CA THR A 80 24.61 -9.72 10.86
C THR A 80 25.73 -9.38 9.88
N SER A 81 25.90 -10.25 8.87
CA SER A 81 26.87 -10.01 7.79
C SER A 81 26.53 -8.70 7.06
N ASP A 82 27.56 -7.94 6.67
CA ASP A 82 27.36 -6.67 5.97
C ASP A 82 26.59 -6.86 4.66
N SER A 83 26.79 -8.00 3.98
CA SER A 83 26.06 -8.36 2.77
C SER A 83 24.55 -8.50 3.00
N ASP A 84 24.15 -9.16 4.09
CA ASP A 84 22.72 -9.32 4.43
C ASP A 84 22.11 -8.00 4.89
N ARG A 85 22.87 -7.17 5.60
CA ARG A 85 22.45 -5.84 6.01
C ARG A 85 22.21 -4.93 4.81
N LEU A 86 23.12 -4.90 3.84
CA LEU A 86 22.96 -4.11 2.61
C LEU A 86 21.74 -4.55 1.80
N ARG A 87 21.50 -5.86 1.68
CA ARG A 87 20.28 -6.39 1.04
C ARG A 87 19.02 -5.98 1.79
N ALA A 88 19.04 -6.02 3.12
CA ALA A 88 17.90 -5.58 3.92
C ALA A 88 17.63 -4.08 3.73
N VAL A 89 18.67 -3.23 3.68
CA VAL A 89 18.55 -1.80 3.40
C VAL A 89 17.93 -1.57 2.02
N GLN A 90 18.41 -2.27 0.99
CA GLN A 90 17.86 -2.17 -0.36
C GLN A 90 16.37 -2.54 -0.40
N MET A 91 15.97 -3.63 0.27
CA MET A 91 14.56 -4.03 0.35
C MET A 91 13.66 -2.98 1.00
N VAL A 92 14.18 -2.17 1.93
CA VAL A 92 13.43 -1.06 2.53
C VAL A 92 13.33 0.10 1.53
N LEU A 93 14.43 0.48 0.89
CA LEU A 93 14.45 1.59 -0.07
C LEU A 93 13.55 1.33 -1.29
N ASP A 94 13.54 0.10 -1.80
CA ASP A 94 12.67 -0.28 -2.92
C ASP A 94 11.18 -0.17 -2.57
N ARG A 95 10.84 -0.32 -1.28
CA ARG A 95 9.46 -0.21 -0.78
C ARG A 95 9.04 1.21 -0.46
N THR A 96 9.98 2.07 -0.04
CA THR A 96 9.71 3.48 0.21
C THR A 96 9.68 4.31 -1.07
N GLY A 97 9.90 3.69 -2.23
CA GLY A 97 9.96 4.39 -3.51
C GLY A 97 11.26 5.18 -3.69
N LEU A 98 12.34 4.77 -3.03
CA LEU A 98 13.71 5.29 -3.20
C LEU A 98 14.60 4.29 -3.95
N GLY A 99 13.98 3.43 -4.75
CA GLY A 99 14.66 2.41 -5.54
C GLY A 99 15.50 3.01 -6.68
N PRO A 100 16.35 2.18 -7.32
CA PRO A 100 17.18 2.60 -8.43
C PRO A 100 16.32 3.12 -9.60
N GLY A 101 16.53 4.38 -10.00
CA GLY A 101 15.82 5.03 -11.10
C GLY A 101 14.80 6.11 -10.68
N VAL A 102 14.67 6.41 -9.40
CA VAL A 102 13.78 7.47 -8.91
C VAL A 102 14.48 8.84 -9.04
N ASN A 103 14.06 9.64 -10.01
CA ASN A 103 14.42 11.05 -10.11
C ASN A 103 13.49 11.87 -9.20
N VAL A 104 14.00 12.32 -8.06
CA VAL A 104 13.30 13.29 -7.19
C VAL A 104 13.67 14.69 -7.67
N GLU A 105 12.88 15.23 -8.59
CA GLU A 105 13.05 16.59 -9.08
C GLU A 105 12.32 17.54 -8.13
N VAL A 106 13.08 18.23 -7.28
CA VAL A 106 12.55 19.23 -6.34
C VAL A 106 12.60 20.58 -7.03
N GLU A 107 11.52 20.94 -7.72
CA GLU A 107 11.38 22.27 -8.32
C GLU A 107 10.89 23.25 -7.24
N VAL A 108 11.83 23.76 -6.44
CA VAL A 108 11.53 24.84 -5.50
C VAL A 108 11.46 26.14 -6.28
N LYS A 109 10.33 26.84 -6.18
CA LYS A 109 10.20 28.14 -6.87
C LYS A 109 11.20 29.12 -6.24
N PRO A 110 11.90 29.96 -7.02
CA PRO A 110 12.94 30.84 -6.48
C PRO A 110 12.47 31.75 -5.33
N TRP A 111 11.21 32.18 -5.37
CA TRP A 111 10.62 32.98 -4.30
C TRP A 111 10.41 32.20 -2.99
N GLU A 112 10.15 30.89 -3.08
CA GLU A 112 9.96 30.01 -1.92
C GLU A 112 11.28 29.79 -1.18
N ILE A 113 12.39 29.71 -1.93
CA ILE A 113 13.75 29.73 -1.36
C ILE A 113 14.01 31.05 -0.63
N THR A 114 13.66 32.19 -1.24
CA THR A 114 13.85 33.50 -0.58
C THR A 114 12.97 33.68 0.64
N MET A 115 11.70 33.23 0.60
CA MET A 115 10.81 33.30 1.74
C MET A 115 11.27 32.37 2.86
N GLN A 116 11.67 31.13 2.55
CA GLN A 116 12.24 30.22 3.55
C GLN A 116 13.49 30.81 4.20
N HIS A 117 14.36 31.47 3.44
CA HIS A 117 15.55 32.14 3.97
C HIS A 117 15.21 33.31 4.91
N VAL A 118 14.19 34.11 4.58
CA VAL A 118 13.70 35.21 5.42
C VAL A 118 13.05 34.70 6.71
N PHE A 119 12.28 33.62 6.64
CA PHE A 119 11.65 33.02 7.83
C PHE A 119 12.63 32.23 8.71
N THR A 120 13.64 31.56 8.12
CA THR A 120 14.69 30.87 8.90
C THR A 120 15.71 31.84 9.49
N GLN A 121 15.89 33.03 8.91
CA GLN A 121 16.66 34.14 9.49
C GLN A 121 15.80 35.05 10.39
N GLY A 122 14.84 34.46 11.12
CA GLY A 122 14.20 35.11 12.24
C GLY A 122 15.18 35.34 13.38
N THR A 123 16.04 36.37 13.26
CA THR A 123 16.57 37.26 14.30
C THR A 123 17.68 38.14 13.72
N GLY A 124 17.34 39.36 13.30
CA GLY A 124 18.35 40.44 13.27
C GLY A 124 18.46 41.33 12.03
N VAL A 125 17.46 41.47 11.16
CA VAL A 125 17.44 42.63 10.25
C VAL A 125 16.93 43.84 11.02
N GLN A 126 17.85 44.55 11.67
CA GLN A 126 17.60 45.89 12.19
C GLN A 126 17.51 46.85 11.00
N ILE A 127 16.32 46.98 10.41
CA ILE A 127 15.98 48.11 9.54
C ILE A 127 15.91 49.38 10.41
N ASN A 128 17.08 49.94 10.73
CA ASN A 128 17.19 51.31 11.24
C ASN A 128 16.98 52.29 10.07
N ARG A 129 15.79 52.31 9.49
CA ARG A 129 15.32 53.48 8.75
C ARG A 129 14.44 54.25 9.70
N ALA A 130 15.06 55.16 10.46
CA ALA A 130 14.30 56.17 11.20
C ALA A 130 13.33 56.84 10.22
N VAL A 131 12.04 56.70 10.50
CA VAL A 131 10.99 57.36 9.74
C VAL A 131 11.21 58.87 9.93
N PRO A 132 11.31 59.66 8.85
CA PRO A 132 11.47 61.11 8.96
C PRO A 132 10.35 61.70 9.85
N GLU A 133 10.73 62.54 10.82
CA GLU A 133 9.83 63.10 11.84
C GLU A 133 8.63 63.88 11.25
N ASP A 134 8.83 64.41 10.04
CA ASP A 134 7.85 65.10 9.21
C ASP A 134 6.71 64.18 8.74
N LEU A 135 7.00 62.92 8.41
CA LEU A 135 5.98 61.96 8.01
C LEU A 135 5.14 61.47 9.20
N VAL A 136 5.76 61.37 10.37
CA VAL A 136 5.10 60.96 11.62
C VAL A 136 4.09 62.01 12.09
N LYS A 137 4.33 63.30 11.79
CA LYS A 137 3.40 64.39 12.11
C LYS A 137 2.20 64.47 11.15
N GLU A 138 2.36 64.05 9.89
CA GLU A 138 1.24 63.96 8.93
C GLU A 138 0.39 62.71 9.13
N MET A 139 1.01 61.60 9.57
CA MET A 139 0.30 60.39 9.98
C MET A 139 -0.30 60.58 11.37
N GLY A 140 -1.38 61.36 11.43
CA GLY A 140 -2.21 61.51 12.62
C GLY A 140 -2.54 60.15 13.24
N GLU A 141 -2.65 60.15 14.57
CA GLU A 141 -2.82 59.00 15.44
C GLU A 141 -3.93 58.07 14.92
N LEU A 142 -3.55 57.00 14.22
CA LEU A 142 -4.50 56.02 13.74
C LEU A 142 -5.10 55.32 14.97
N PRO A 143 -6.43 55.22 15.08
CA PRO A 143 -7.02 54.51 16.21
C PRO A 143 -6.52 53.07 16.20
N ALA A 144 -5.99 52.64 17.34
CA ALA A 144 -5.69 51.22 17.55
C ALA A 144 -6.96 50.44 17.22
N TYR A 145 -6.88 49.50 16.28
CA TYR A 145 -8.00 48.61 16.02
C TYR A 145 -8.21 47.80 17.30
N THR A 146 -9.22 48.15 18.07
CA THR A 146 -9.70 47.29 19.15
C THR A 146 -10.68 46.34 18.50
N THR A 147 -10.38 45.05 18.57
CA THR A 147 -11.30 43.99 18.17
C THR A 147 -12.48 43.97 19.15
N THR A 148 -13.45 44.85 18.93
CA THR A 148 -14.72 44.87 19.67
C THR A 148 -15.89 44.51 18.76
N ASP A 149 -15.62 43.73 17.72
CA ASP A 149 -16.68 43.14 16.91
C ASP A 149 -16.99 41.74 17.45
N ALA A 150 -17.91 41.69 18.42
CA ALA A 150 -18.41 40.45 19.02
C ALA A 150 -19.18 39.55 18.02
N THR A 151 -19.27 39.95 16.76
CA THR A 151 -19.89 39.20 15.68
C THR A 151 -19.04 38.03 15.19
N PHE A 152 -17.73 38.03 15.44
CA PHE A 152 -16.84 36.93 15.05
C PHE A 152 -16.86 35.72 16.02
N LEU A 153 -17.48 35.87 17.20
CA LEU A 153 -17.59 34.82 18.22
C LEU A 153 -18.86 33.95 18.09
N ASN A 154 -19.79 34.31 17.21
CA ASN A 154 -21.03 33.55 16.97
C ASN A 154 -20.96 32.73 15.68
N VAL A 155 -19.86 32.00 15.48
CA VAL A 155 -19.89 30.87 14.53
C VAL A 155 -20.58 29.73 15.27
N GLU A 156 -21.89 29.58 15.08
CA GLU A 156 -22.62 28.41 15.55
C GLU A 156 -22.08 27.17 14.83
N ASP A 157 -21.83 26.11 15.59
CA ASP A 157 -21.25 24.86 15.12
C ASP A 157 -22.01 24.33 13.89
N ALA A 158 -21.32 24.25 12.75
CA ALA A 158 -21.86 23.62 11.56
C ALA A 158 -21.88 22.10 11.78
N GLU A 159 -23.08 21.53 11.94
CA GLU A 159 -23.25 20.07 11.94
C GLU A 159 -22.86 19.48 10.59
N VAL A 160 -22.00 18.46 10.62
CA VAL A 160 -21.63 17.66 9.45
C VAL A 160 -22.79 16.70 9.15
N VAL A 161 -23.52 16.95 8.07
CA VAL A 161 -24.49 16.01 7.53
C VAL A 161 -23.71 14.96 6.71
N GLU A 162 -23.59 13.75 7.25
CA GLU A 162 -23.00 12.62 6.54
C GLU A 162 -24.05 12.00 5.60
N ASP A 163 -24.17 12.53 4.38
CA ASP A 163 -24.86 11.84 3.31
C ASP A 163 -23.94 10.73 2.77
N GLU A 164 -24.10 9.50 3.28
CA GLU A 164 -23.24 8.33 3.00
C GLU A 164 -23.24 7.82 1.55
N ASP A 165 -24.00 8.43 0.62
CA ASP A 165 -24.24 7.87 -0.71
C ASP A 165 -23.58 8.61 -1.90
N ASP A 166 -22.93 9.75 -1.70
CA ASP A 166 -22.42 10.60 -2.79
C ASP A 166 -20.89 10.57 -3.00
N ILE A 167 -20.23 9.45 -2.67
CA ILE A 167 -18.85 9.21 -3.12
C ILE A 167 -18.89 8.45 -4.45
N PRO A 168 -18.57 9.08 -5.60
CA PRO A 168 -18.55 8.36 -6.88
C PRO A 168 -17.49 7.25 -6.81
N ARG A 169 -17.95 6.00 -6.83
CA ARG A 169 -17.09 4.82 -6.88
C ARG A 169 -16.38 4.75 -8.23
N ILE A 170 -15.20 5.34 -8.32
CA ILE A 170 -14.26 5.12 -9.42
C ILE A 170 -13.59 3.75 -9.19
N ILE A 171 -14.34 2.66 -9.36
CA ILE A 171 -13.77 1.31 -9.38
C ILE A 171 -13.55 0.93 -10.85
N PRO A 172 -12.31 0.81 -11.33
CA PRO A 172 -12.06 0.28 -12.68
C PRO A 172 -12.54 -1.19 -12.72
N GLY A 173 -13.46 -1.49 -13.66
CA GLY A 173 -14.16 -2.77 -13.79
C GLY A 173 -13.31 -4.04 -14.01
N LYS A 174 -11.98 -3.97 -13.88
CA LYS A 174 -11.08 -5.13 -13.95
C LYS A 174 -11.02 -5.97 -12.67
N LEU A 175 -11.53 -5.48 -11.54
CA LEU A 175 -11.43 -6.18 -10.25
C LEU A 175 -12.54 -7.22 -10.00
N LEU A 176 -13.59 -7.25 -10.83
CA LEU A 176 -14.75 -8.12 -10.66
C LEU A 176 -14.95 -9.15 -11.78
N GLY A 177 -13.92 -9.47 -12.58
CA GLY A 177 -13.98 -10.61 -13.51
C GLY A 177 -15.10 -10.61 -14.55
N GLU A 178 -15.91 -9.56 -14.63
CA GLU A 178 -16.94 -9.37 -15.64
C GLU A 178 -16.29 -8.88 -16.93
N LYS A 179 -16.40 -9.70 -17.97
CA LYS A 179 -16.07 -9.25 -19.33
C LYS A 179 -17.14 -8.24 -19.73
N ALA A 180 -16.76 -6.98 -19.85
CA ALA A 180 -17.64 -5.95 -20.39
C ALA A 180 -18.04 -6.34 -21.83
N HIS A 181 -19.28 -6.79 -22.00
CA HIS A 181 -19.88 -6.93 -23.31
C HIS A 181 -20.38 -5.55 -23.76
N VAL A 182 -19.63 -4.90 -24.64
CA VAL A 182 -20.09 -3.68 -25.32
C VAL A 182 -21.13 -4.09 -26.36
N ARG A 183 -22.42 -3.94 -26.03
CA ARG A 183 -23.51 -3.93 -27.02
C ARG A 183 -23.69 -2.51 -27.50
N GLY A 184 -23.27 -2.25 -28.72
CA GLY A 184 -23.49 -0.98 -29.41
C GLY A 184 -22.81 -0.99 -30.76
N SER A 185 -23.52 -1.48 -31.78
CA SER A 185 -23.12 -1.27 -33.18
C SER A 185 -23.45 0.18 -33.53
N ALA A 186 -22.44 1.05 -33.60
CA ALA A 186 -22.60 2.39 -34.15
C ALA A 186 -22.54 2.28 -35.68
N GLU A 187 -23.70 2.16 -36.33
CA GLU A 187 -23.85 2.39 -37.76
C GLU A 187 -23.55 3.87 -38.04
N PRO A 188 -22.55 4.23 -38.87
CA PRO A 188 -22.23 5.64 -39.14
C PRO A 188 -23.29 6.27 -40.05
N PRO A 189 -23.62 7.56 -39.89
CA PRO A 189 -24.65 8.21 -40.70
C PRO A 189 -24.22 8.33 -42.17
N ARG A 190 -25.07 7.87 -43.09
CA ARG A 190 -24.85 8.00 -44.54
C ARG A 190 -24.96 9.46 -44.97
N ARG A 191 -23.92 9.96 -45.62
CA ARG A 191 -23.86 11.29 -46.25
C ARG A 191 -24.86 11.33 -47.41
N LYS A 192 -25.86 12.21 -47.34
CA LYS A 192 -26.75 12.49 -48.48
C LYS A 192 -25.92 13.23 -49.55
N GLN A 193 -26.04 12.76 -50.80
CA GLN A 193 -25.52 13.45 -51.99
C GLN A 193 -26.43 14.63 -52.33
#